data_AF-A0A354EL61-F1
#
_entry.id   AF-A0A354EL61-F1
#
_cell.length_a   1.000
_cell.length_b   1.000
_cell.length_c   1.000
_cell.angle_alpha   90.00
_cell.angle_beta   90.00
_cell.angle_gamma   90.00
#
_symmetry.space_group_name_H-M   'P 1'
#
loop_
_entity.id
_entity.type
_entity.pdbx_description
1 polymer ?
#
loop_
_entity_poly.entity_id
_entity_poly.type
_entity_poly.pdbx_seq_one_letter_code
_entity_poly.pdbx_strand_id
1 'polypeptide(L)'
;MRERKFYLILHRIRSAYNVGSMFRSADGIGIDKIFITGFTQSPSEKDYVLQSKAEKMLSKTALGADKYVAWEKVQNLGKLIEKLKKKIFR
;
A
#
# COMPACT_ATOMS: atom_id res chain seq x y z
N MET A 1 3.20 27.08 -2.00
CA MET A 1 3.23 25.98 -2.99
C MET A 1 2.07 25.05 -2.66
N ARG A 2 1.16 24.71 -3.59
CA ARG A 2 0.16 23.66 -3.31
C ARG A 2 0.88 22.32 -3.27
N GLU A 3 0.89 21.69 -2.10
CA GLU A 3 1.44 20.35 -1.89
C GLU A 3 0.63 19.36 -2.74
N ARG A 4 1.18 18.93 -3.88
CA ARG A 4 0.52 17.90 -4.71
C ARG A 4 0.75 16.55 -4.04
N LYS A 5 -0.34 15.92 -3.62
CA LYS A 5 -0.28 14.58 -3.02
C LYS A 5 -0.35 13.50 -4.09
N PHE A 6 0.53 12.52 -3.99
CA PHE A 6 0.58 11.35 -4.86
C PHE A 6 0.14 10.12 -4.08
N TYR A 7 -0.87 9.43 -4.62
CA TYR A 7 -1.41 8.21 -4.03
C TYR A 7 -1.27 7.03 -4.98
N LEU A 8 -0.94 5.87 -4.44
CA LEU A 8 -0.83 4.61 -5.17
C LEU A 8 -1.97 3.68 -4.76
N ILE A 9 -2.65 3.04 -5.71
CA ILE A 9 -3.73 2.08 -5.44
C ILE A 9 -3.30 0.70 -5.92
N LEU A 10 -3.19 -0.25 -4.98
CA LEU A 10 -2.86 -1.66 -5.24
C LEU A 10 -4.14 -2.50 -5.21
N HIS A 11 -4.69 -2.78 -6.39
CA HIS A 11 -5.95 -3.52 -6.53
C HIS A 11 -5.74 -4.95 -7.02
N ARG A 12 -6.28 -5.93 -6.29
CA ARG A 12 -6.31 -7.35 -6.68
C ARG A 12 -4.94 -7.93 -7.09
N ILE A 13 -3.87 -7.58 -6.39
CA ILE A 13 -2.52 -8.09 -6.66
C ILE A 13 -2.24 -9.30 -5.76
N ARG A 14 -2.10 -10.49 -6.36
CA ARG A 14 -1.87 -11.74 -5.60
C ARG A 14 -0.44 -11.86 -5.07
N SER A 15 0.54 -11.37 -5.81
CA SER A 15 1.97 -11.54 -5.48
C SER A 15 2.38 -10.62 -4.33
N ALA A 16 2.65 -11.20 -3.16
CA ALA A 16 3.21 -10.48 -2.02
C ALA A 16 4.58 -9.86 -2.32
N TYR A 17 5.38 -10.52 -3.16
CA TYR A 17 6.65 -9.99 -3.65
C TYR A 17 6.45 -8.69 -4.43
N ASN A 18 5.49 -8.66 -5.36
CA ASN A 18 5.22 -7.46 -6.16
C ASN A 18 4.66 -6.34 -5.28
N VAL A 19 3.79 -6.67 -4.30
CA VAL A 19 3.32 -5.68 -3.33
C VAL A 19 4.51 -5.09 -2.57
N GLY A 20 5.41 -5.91 -2.05
CA GLY A 20 6.62 -5.44 -1.37
C GLY A 20 7.52 -4.56 -2.26
N SER A 21 7.74 -4.93 -3.52
CA SER A 21 8.54 -4.10 -4.44
C SER A 21 7.87 -2.76 -4.73
N MET A 22 6.53 -2.72 -4.81
CA MET A 22 5.78 -1.46 -4.95
C MET A 22 5.88 -0.57 -3.72
N PHE A 23 5.90 -1.13 -2.50
CA PHE A 23 6.20 -0.36 -1.29
C PHE A 23 7.60 0.26 -1.35
N ARG A 24 8.60 -0.53 -1.75
CA ARG A 24 9.98 -0.03 -1.92
C ARG A 24 10.09 1.07 -2.97
N SER A 25 9.41 0.94 -4.11
CA SER A 25 9.37 1.99 -5.13
C SER A 25 8.62 3.23 -4.66
N ALA A 26 7.53 3.05 -3.91
CA ALA A 26 6.73 4.16 -3.38
C ALA A 26 7.53 5.03 -2.39
N ASP A 27 8.36 4.41 -1.56
CA ASP A 27 9.31 5.10 -0.68
C ASP A 27 10.32 5.93 -1.49
N GLY A 28 10.97 5.33 -2.49
CA GLY A 28 11.95 6.02 -3.32
C GLY A 28 11.39 7.17 -4.20
N ILE A 29 10.09 7.12 -4.54
CA ILE A 29 9.41 8.13 -5.36
C ILE A 29 8.76 9.23 -4.50
N GLY A 30 8.59 9.01 -3.19
CA GLY A 30 7.91 9.96 -2.30
C GLY A 30 6.38 9.92 -2.42
N ILE A 31 5.78 8.72 -2.50
CA ILE A 31 4.33 8.54 -2.46
C ILE A 31 3.80 8.85 -1.05
N ASP A 32 2.77 9.69 -0.96
CA ASP A 32 2.15 10.09 0.32
C ASP A 32 1.38 8.94 1.00
N LYS A 33 0.69 8.12 0.20
CA LYS A 33 -0.13 7.02 0.72
C LYS A 33 -0.40 5.91 -0.28
N ILE A 34 -0.35 4.67 0.19
CA ILE A 34 -0.76 3.48 -0.55
C ILE A 34 -2.15 3.01 -0.10
N PHE A 35 -3.05 2.74 -1.03
CA PHE A 35 -4.34 2.13 -0.78
C PHE A 35 -4.36 0.69 -1.30
N ILE A 36 -4.61 -0.27 -0.41
CA ILE A 36 -4.63 -1.70 -0.75
C ILE A 36 -6.08 -2.15 -0.81
N THR A 37 -6.49 -2.79 -1.90
CA THR A 37 -7.90 -3.18 -2.10
C THR A 37 -8.07 -4.57 -2.69
N GLY A 38 -9.24 -5.17 -2.46
CA GLY A 38 -9.53 -6.55 -2.85
C GLY A 38 -8.73 -7.56 -2.04
N PHE A 39 -8.38 -8.70 -2.65
CA PHE A 39 -7.60 -9.76 -2.00
C PHE A 39 -6.09 -9.47 -1.90
N THR A 40 -5.66 -8.25 -2.25
CA THR A 40 -4.25 -7.87 -2.20
C THR A 40 -3.67 -8.04 -0.80
N GLN A 41 -2.49 -8.64 -0.73
CA GLN A 41 -1.75 -8.77 0.52
C GLN A 41 -1.36 -7.40 1.05
N SER A 42 -1.33 -7.27 2.37
CA SER A 42 -0.96 -6.04 3.07
C SER A 42 0.12 -6.34 4.10
N PRO A 43 0.92 -5.34 4.50
CA PRO A 43 1.79 -5.48 5.66
C PRO A 43 1.01 -6.01 6.88
N SER A 44 1.71 -6.75 7.72
CA SER A 44 1.15 -7.35 8.93
C SER A 44 1.74 -6.67 10.15
N GLU A 45 0.89 -6.34 11.13
CA GLU A 45 1.33 -5.84 12.43
C GLU A 45 1.66 -6.99 13.41
N LYS A 46 1.47 -8.24 12.99
CA LYS A 46 1.80 -9.41 13.79
C LYS A 46 3.31 -9.54 14.01
N ASP A 47 3.67 -10.10 15.16
CA ASP A 47 5.04 -10.55 15.42
C ASP A 47 5.56 -11.46 14.31
N TYR A 48 6.84 -11.32 13.98
CA TYR A 48 7.46 -11.99 12.83
C TYR A 48 7.26 -13.52 12.84
N VAL A 49 7.24 -14.15 14.02
CA VAL A 49 7.00 -15.60 14.17
C VAL A 49 5.60 -16.00 13.69
N LEU A 50 4.60 -15.14 13.92
CA LEU A 50 3.19 -15.35 13.59
C LEU A 50 2.83 -14.94 12.16
N GLN A 51 3.77 -14.32 11.44
CA GLN A 51 3.56 -13.94 10.05
C GLN A 51 3.56 -15.17 9.13
N SER A 52 2.58 -15.20 8.24
CA SER A 52 2.50 -16.11 7.11
C SER A 52 3.68 -15.91 6.15
N LYS A 53 3.91 -16.90 5.28
CA LYS A 53 4.95 -16.82 4.24
C LYS A 53 4.77 -15.59 3.33
N ALA A 54 3.54 -15.21 3.02
CA ALA A 54 3.23 -14.06 2.19
C ALA A 54 3.57 -12.74 2.89
N GLU A 55 3.19 -12.60 4.17
CA GLU A 55 3.50 -11.40 4.97
C GLU A 55 5.03 -11.22 5.10
N LYS A 56 5.76 -12.30 5.41
CA LYS A 56 7.24 -12.30 5.45
C LYS A 56 7.87 -11.92 4.12
N MET A 57 7.34 -12.45 3.01
CA MET A 57 7.83 -12.14 1.67
C MET A 57 7.63 -10.67 1.31
N LEU A 58 6.45 -10.11 1.61
CA LEU A 58 6.15 -8.69 1.39
C LEU A 58 7.16 -7.82 2.16
N SER A 59 7.30 -8.05 3.47
CA SER A 59 8.19 -7.24 4.31
C SER A 59 9.66 -7.37 3.88
N LYS A 60 10.11 -8.59 3.52
CA LYS A 60 11.45 -8.82 2.98
C LYS A 60 11.71 -8.06 1.69
N THR A 61 10.75 -7.99 0.78
CA THR A 61 10.93 -7.26 -0.50
C THR A 61 10.77 -5.75 -0.34
N ALA A 62 9.94 -5.30 0.62
CA ALA A 62 9.75 -3.89 0.92
C ALA A 62 10.96 -3.21 1.56
N LEU A 63 11.89 -3.99 2.14
CA LEU A 63 13.09 -3.48 2.82
C LEU A 63 12.79 -2.41 3.89
N GLY A 64 11.68 -2.58 4.62
CA GLY A 64 11.26 -1.66 5.69
C GLY A 64 10.32 -0.55 5.22
N ALA A 65 10.15 -0.33 3.91
CA ALA A 65 9.20 0.66 3.39
C ALA A 65 7.75 0.40 3.84
N ASP A 66 7.41 -0.87 4.10
CA ASP A 66 6.12 -1.31 4.65
C ASP A 66 5.80 -0.74 6.06
N LYS A 67 6.82 -0.24 6.77
CA LYS A 67 6.68 0.35 8.12
C LYS A 67 6.52 1.87 8.12
N TYR A 68 7.02 2.56 7.10
CA TYR A 68 7.09 4.03 7.09
C TYR A 68 6.22 4.66 6.00
N VAL A 69 6.02 3.99 4.86
CA VAL A 69 5.09 4.47 3.84
C VAL A 69 3.67 4.30 4.37
N ALA A 70 2.94 5.41 4.49
CA ALA A 70 1.57 5.37 4.96
C ALA A 70 0.71 4.50 4.04
N TRP A 71 -0.09 3.60 4.61
CA TRP A 71 -0.98 2.75 3.82
C TRP A 71 -2.32 2.53 4.52
N GLU A 72 -3.35 2.16 3.76
CA GLU A 72 -4.62 1.70 4.31
C GLU A 72 -5.23 0.59 3.44
N LYS A 73 -5.87 -0.39 4.07
CA LYS A 73 -6.63 -1.42 3.38
C LYS A 73 -8.10 -1.02 3.27
N VAL A 74 -8.62 -0.96 2.05
CA VAL A 74 -9.98 -0.51 1.75
C VAL A 74 -10.75 -1.62 1.01
N GLN A 75 -11.97 -1.90 1.47
CA GLN A 75 -12.77 -2.98 0.90
C GLN A 75 -13.36 -2.63 -0.47
N ASN A 76 -13.87 -1.41 -0.64
CA ASN A 76 -14.58 -0.99 -1.86
C ASN A 76 -13.77 0.04 -2.65
N LEU A 77 -13.30 -0.36 -3.83
CA LEU A 77 -12.51 0.49 -4.73
C LEU A 77 -13.34 1.68 -5.26
N GLY A 78 -14.61 1.47 -5.62
CA GLY A 78 -15.47 2.54 -6.15
C GLY A 78 -15.65 3.67 -5.15
N LYS A 79 -16.01 3.35 -3.91
CA LYS A 79 -16.13 4.31 -2.81
C LYS A 79 -14.82 5.05 -2.53
N LEU A 80 -13.67 4.35 -2.63
CA LEU A 80 -12.36 4.97 -2.50
C LEU A 80 -12.13 6.01 -3.60
N ILE A 81 -12.35 5.64 -4.86
CA ILE A 81 -12.15 6.56 -6.00
C ILE A 81 -13.07 7.77 -5.88
N GLU A 82 -14.35 7.58 -5.53
CA GLU A 82 -15.29 8.68 -5.30
C GLU A 82 -14.81 9.63 -4.19
N LYS A 83 -14.35 9.07 -3.07
CA LYS A 83 -13.80 9.84 -1.93
C LYS A 83 -12.56 10.62 -2.35
N LEU A 84 -11.64 10.00 -3.08
CA LEU A 84 -10.41 10.65 -3.55
C LEU A 84 -10.70 11.75 -4.57
N LYS A 85 -11.62 11.52 -5.51
CA LYS A 85 -12.07 12.55 -6.46
C LYS A 85 -12.65 13.77 -5.73
N LYS A 86 -13.55 13.57 -4.76
CA LYS A 86 -14.13 14.67 -3.97
C LYS A 86 -13.10 15.44 -3.14
N LYS A 87 -12.04 14.77 -2.65
CA LYS A 87 -10.99 15.42 -1.85
C LYS A 87 -9.92 16.15 -2.68
N ILE A 88 -9.57 15.62 -3.86
CA ILE A 88 -8.37 16.02 -4.61
C ILE A 88 -8.72 16.79 -5.89
N PHE A 89 -9.87 16.50 -6.52
CA PHE A 89 -10.35 17.24 -7.69
C PHE A 89 -11.35 18.31 -7.24
N ARG A 90 -10.80 19.49 -6.92
CA ARG A 90 -11.49 20.77 -6.97
C ARG A 90 -10.67 21.74 -7.81
#